data_AF-A0A3E2U1U7-F1
#
_entry.id   AF-A0A3E2U1U7-F1
#
_cell.length_a   1.000
_cell.length_b   1.000
_cell.length_c   1.000
_cell.angle_alpha   90.00
_cell.angle_beta   90.00
_cell.angle_gamma   90.00
#
_symmetry.space_group_name_H-M   'P 1'
#
loop_
_entity.id
_entity.type
_entity.pdbx_description
1 polymer ?
#
loop_
_entity_poly.entity_id
_entity_poly.type
_entity_poly.pdbx_seq_one_letter_code
_entity_poly.pdbx_strand_id
1 'polypeptide(L)' 'MWNELGISGGTAIVILVALYFVIKWAVKNGVKEAYQDITGKKPVEDIKNEKELEELVHDSEYE' A
#
# COMPACT_ATOMS: atom_id res chain seq x y z
N MET A 1 28.03 17.16 -12.78
CA MET A 1 27.30 15.89 -12.76
C MET A 1 25.78 16.06 -12.70
N TRP A 2 25.15 16.52 -11.62
CA TRP A 2 23.67 16.69 -11.58
C TRP A 2 23.15 17.76 -12.57
N ASN A 3 23.92 18.83 -12.78
CA ASN A 3 23.58 19.90 -13.72
C ASN A 3 23.71 19.49 -15.21
N GLU A 4 24.45 18.41 -15.51
CA GLU A 4 24.61 17.88 -16.87
C GLU A 4 23.46 16.92 -17.26
N LEU A 5 22.73 16.40 -16.27
CA LEU A 5 21.57 15.54 -16.43
C LEU A 5 20.25 16.33 -16.55
N GLY A 6 20.28 17.66 -16.42
CA GLY A 6 19.09 18.51 -16.51
C GLY A 6 18.06 18.30 -15.38
N ILE A 7 18.41 17.53 -14.35
CA ILE A 7 17.52 17.25 -13.22
C ILE A 7 17.69 18.37 -12.20
N SER A 8 16.67 19.22 -12.10
CA SER A 8 16.61 20.24 -11.05
C SER A 8 16.52 19.57 -9.68
N GLY A 9 17.07 20.20 -8.64
CA GLY A 9 17.01 19.69 -7.27
C GLY A 9 15.57 19.41 -6.78
N GLY A 10 14.58 20.16 -7.29
CA GLY A 10 13.16 19.92 -7.00
C GLY A 10 12.65 18.60 -7.57
N THR A 11 13.04 18.27 -8.81
CA THR A 11 12.67 17.01 -9.46
C THR A 11 13.25 15.80 -8.71
N ALA A 12 14.49 15.92 -8.23
CA ALA A 12 15.13 14.86 -7.45
C ALA A 12 14.36 14.58 -6.13
N ILE A 13 13.90 15.62 -5.43
CA ILE A 13 13.12 15.47 -4.20
C ILE A 13 11.80 14.74 -4.46
N VAL A 14 11.09 15.09 -5.53
CA VAL A 14 9.82 14.41 -5.90
C VAL A 14 10.07 12.94 -6.19
N ILE A 15 11.13 12.61 -6.93
CA ILE A 15 11.51 11.24 -7.24
C ILE A 15 11.85 10.46 -5.96
N LEU A 16 12.60 11.05 -5.02
CA LEU A 16 12.93 10.42 -3.74
C LEU A 16 11.68 10.14 -2.90
N VAL A 17 10.73 11.08 -2.86
CA VAL A 17 9.46 10.90 -2.16
C VAL A 17 8.64 9.78 -2.81
N ALA A 18 8.50 9.79 -4.13
CA ALA A 18 7.78 8.74 -4.86
C ALA A 18 8.40 7.36 -4.62
N LEU A 19 9.73 7.24 -4.71
CA LEU A 19 10.46 6.01 -4.42
C LEU A 19 10.22 5.51 -2.99
N TYR A 20 10.24 6.40 -1.99
CA TYR A 20 9.97 6.03 -0.61
C TYR A 20 8.58 5.41 -0.44
N PHE A 21 7.55 6.01 -1.05
CA PHE A 21 6.19 5.46 -0.98
C PHE A 21 6.05 4.12 -1.69
N VAL A 22 6.66 3.97 -2.87
CA VAL A 22 6.64 2.70 -3.63
C VAL A 22 7.32 1.58 -2.83
N ILE A 23 8.50 1.85 -2.25
CA ILE A 23 9.20 0.86 -1.43
C ILE A 23 8.40 0.53 -0.18
N LYS A 24 7.85 1.53 0.52
CA LYS A 24 7.01 1.33 1.70
C LYS A 24 5.76 0.50 1.39
N TRP A 25 5.13 0.73 0.23
CA TRP A 25 3.97 -0.01 -0.25
C TRP A 25 4.34 -1.44 -0.62
N ALA A 26 5.44 -1.65 -1.36
CA ALA A 26 5.95 -2.97 -1.72
C ALA A 26 6.33 -3.80 -0.49
N VAL A 27 6.95 -3.19 0.52
CA VAL A 27 7.27 -3.88 1.79
C VAL A 27 6.00 -4.25 2.54
N LYS A 28 5.03 -3.33 2.67
CA LYS A 28 3.77 -3.63 3.36
C LYS A 28 2.96 -4.72 2.65
N ASN A 29 2.88 -4.70 1.32
CA ASN A 29 2.11 -5.69 0.57
C ASN A 29 2.85 -7.00 0.40
N GLY A 30 4.15 -6.97 0.11
CA GLY A 30 4.97 -8.17 -0.01
C GLY A 30 5.05 -8.96 1.30
N VAL A 31 5.10 -8.29 2.45
CA VAL A 31 5.03 -8.96 3.76
C VAL A 31 3.65 -9.56 4.00
N LYS A 32 2.55 -8.89 3.60
CA LYS A 32 1.20 -9.45 3.71
C LYS A 32 1.03 -10.70 2.86
N GLU A 33 1.52 -10.68 1.63
CA GLU A 33 1.41 -11.79 0.68
C GLU A 33 2.24 -13.00 1.13
N ALA A 34 3.48 -12.79 1.56
CA ALA A 34 4.32 -13.85 2.11
C ALA A 34 3.76 -14.43 3.43
N TYR A 35 3.17 -13.60 4.29
CA TYR A 35 2.54 -14.07 5.52
C TYR A 35 1.29 -14.91 5.24
N GLN A 36 0.54 -14.55 4.20
CA GLN A 36 -0.65 -15.27 3.74
C GLN A 36 -0.27 -16.63 3.13
N ASP A 37 0.80 -16.67 2.33
CA ASP A 37 1.32 -17.90 1.70
C ASP A 37 1.95 -18.87 2.73
N ILE A 38 2.71 -18.36 3.71
CA ILE A 38 3.37 -19.18 4.73
C ILE A 38 2.39 -19.71 5.79
N THR A 39 1.39 -18.92 6.20
CA THR A 39 0.47 -19.29 7.29
C THR A 39 -0.83 -19.94 6.78
N GLY A 40 -1.18 -19.79 5.50
CA GLY A 40 -2.43 -20.31 4.93
C GLY A 40 -3.71 -19.70 5.54
N LYS A 41 -3.58 -18.65 6.35
CA LYS A 41 -4.67 -17.89 6.95
C LYS A 41 -4.62 -16.47 6.38
N LYS A 42 -5.75 -15.96 5.88
CA LYS A 42 -5.88 -14.53 5.55
C LYS A 42 -5.41 -13.71 6.76
N PRO A 43 -4.56 -12.67 6.57
CA PRO A 43 -4.11 -11.85 7.67
C PRO A 43 -5.33 -11.22 8.35
N VAL A 44 -5.30 -11.14 9.68
CA VAL A 44 -6.43 -10.71 10.53
C VAL A 44 -6.97 -9.34 10.12
N GLU A 45 -6.09 -8.48 9.58
CA GLU A 45 -6.44 -7.17 9.04
C GLU A 45 -7.40 -7.25 7.84
N ASP A 46 -7.18 -8.19 6.92
CA ASP A 46 -8.02 -8.33 5.72
C ASP A 46 -9.40 -8.90 6.09
N ILE A 47 -9.45 -9.81 7.06
CA ILE A 47 -10.73 -10.37 7.58
C ILE A 47 -11.55 -9.27 8.29
N LYS A 48 -10.89 -8.41 9.08
CA LYS A 48 -11.58 -7.31 9.77
C LYS A 48 -12.10 -6.29 8.77
N ASN A 49 -11.30 -5.94 7.76
CA ASN A 49 -11.70 -5.01 6.71
C ASN A 49 -12.85 -5.58 5.87
N GLU A 50 -12.85 -6.87 5.53
CA GLU A 50 -13.94 -7.53 4.79
C GLU A 50 -15.26 -7.49 5.58
N LYS A 51 -15.21 -7.75 6.90
CA LYS A 51 -16.38 -7.63 7.78
C LYS A 51 -16.92 -6.21 7.92
N GLU A 52 -16.05 -5.23 8.10
CA GLU A 52 -16.50 -3.82 8.16
C GLU A 52 -17.07 -3.36 6.83
N LEU A 53 -16.54 -3.87 5.70
CA LEU A 53 -17.09 -3.60 4.38
C LEU A 53 -18.48 -4.22 4.20
N GLU A 54 -18.69 -5.46 4.64
CA GLU A 54 -19.99 -6.13 4.61
C GLU A 54 -21.04 -5.42 5.49
N GLU A 55 -20.63 -4.94 6.67
CA GLU A 55 -21.50 -4.21 7.60
C GLU A 55 -21.93 -2.86 7.03
N LEU A 56 -21.00 -2.11 6.42
CA LEU A 56 -21.32 -0.86 5.73
C LEU A 56 -22.23 -1.06 4.50
N VAL A 57 -22.05 -2.15 3.76
CA VAL A 57 -22.91 -2.48 2.62
C VAL A 57 -24.32 -2.84 3.10
N HIS A 58 -24.45 -3.65 4.15
CA HIS A 58 -25.76 -3.96 4.74
C HIS A 58 -26.48 -2.71 5.24
N ASP A 59 -25.80 -1.82 5.98
CA ASP A 59 -26.40 -0.56 6.44
C ASP A 59 -26.87 0.32 5.28
N SER A 60 -26.21 0.25 4.11
CA SER A 60 -26.60 1.01 2.92
C SER A 60 -27.73 0.39 2.09
N GLU A 61 -28.02 -0.91 2.24
CA GLU A 61 -29.12 -1.60 1.54
C GLU A 61 -30.47 -1.50 2.28
N TYR A 62 -30.46 -1.08 3.54
CA TYR A 62 -31.67 -0.90 4.35
C TYR A 62 -32.10 0.57 4.56
N GLU A 63 -31.42 1.53 3.91
CA GLU A 63 -31.91 2.92 3.69
C GLU A 63 -32.54 3.10 2.31
#